data_AF-A0A8C4LAN9-F1
#
_entry.id   AF-A0A8C4LAN9-F1
#
_cell.length_a   1.000
_cell.length_b   1.000
_cell.length_c   1.000
_cell.angle_alpha   90.00
_cell.angle_beta   90.00
_cell.angle_gamma   90.00
#
_symmetry.space_group_name_H-M   'P 1'
#
loop_
_entity.id
_entity.type
_entity.pdbx_description
1 polymer ?
#
loop_
_entity_poly.entity_id
_entity_poly.type
_entity_poly.pdbx_seq_one_letter_code
_entity_poly.pdbx_strand_id
1 'polypeptide(L)'
;MRRPIGGWAEPRPSDGPRHTLQSAAPRAAMERLVRVKTWVEENRASFLPPVCNKLLHQKQLKIMFVGGPNTRKDYHIEEGEEVFYQLEGDMVLRVLERGKHRDVIIRQGEIFLLPARVPHSPQRFANTVGLVIERKRLKTELDGLRYYVGDTTDVLFEKWFYCEDLGTQLAPIIQEFFSSEQHRTGKPNPDQLLKEPPFPLSTRSVMEPMSLEAWLDGHHRELQAGTPLSLFGDTYETQEGSSVVTIRGQHLSLTPDDSLLVPAGTVYAWERGQGSAALAVTQDPACKKPLG
;
A
#
# COMPACT_ATOMS: atom_id res chain seq x y z
N MET A 1 70.02 17.39 -59.59
CA MET A 1 70.34 18.80 -59.24
C MET A 1 69.05 19.56 -58.97
N ARG A 2 69.09 20.57 -58.09
CA ARG A 2 68.09 21.66 -57.86
C ARG A 2 66.64 21.26 -57.48
N ARG A 3 66.08 21.98 -56.49
CA ARG A 3 64.64 22.02 -56.13
C ARG A 3 63.89 23.02 -57.03
N PRO A 4 62.56 23.11 -56.96
CA PRO A 4 61.97 24.24 -56.20
C PRO A 4 60.78 23.89 -55.26
N ILE A 5 60.56 24.76 -54.25
CA ILE A 5 59.31 25.45 -53.82
C ILE A 5 57.96 24.70 -54.01
N GLY A 6 57.00 24.64 -53.07
CA GLY A 6 56.72 25.28 -51.76
C GLY A 6 55.17 25.32 -51.57
N GLY A 7 54.52 25.51 -50.40
CA GLY A 7 54.92 25.77 -49.01
C GLY A 7 53.66 25.85 -48.10
N TRP A 8 53.73 26.58 -46.98
CA TRP A 8 52.60 27.09 -46.16
C TRP A 8 51.60 26.12 -45.47
N ALA A 9 52.01 25.71 -44.26
CA ALA A 9 51.26 25.60 -43.00
C ALA A 9 49.71 25.57 -42.95
N GLU A 10 49.20 24.59 -42.19
CA GLU A 10 48.01 24.73 -41.32
C GLU A 10 48.35 24.22 -39.89
N PRO A 11 47.79 24.81 -38.81
CA PRO A 11 47.89 24.26 -37.47
C PRO A 11 46.90 23.10 -37.26
N ARG A 12 47.29 22.08 -36.49
CA ARG A 12 46.39 20.97 -36.14
C ARG A 12 45.25 21.48 -35.24
N PRO A 13 43.99 21.03 -35.42
CA PRO A 13 42.93 21.28 -34.46
C PRO A 13 43.31 20.73 -33.07
N SER A 14 42.90 21.43 -32.01
CA SER A 14 43.00 20.94 -30.64
C SER A 14 41.93 19.88 -30.36
N ASP A 15 42.32 18.80 -29.69
CA ASP A 15 41.38 17.82 -29.12
C ASP A 15 40.62 18.45 -27.95
N GLY A 16 39.53 19.15 -28.25
CA GLY A 16 38.55 19.56 -27.25
C GLY A 16 37.85 18.34 -26.64
N PRO A 17 37.48 18.38 -25.35
CA PRO A 17 36.81 17.26 -24.70
C PRO A 17 35.47 16.97 -25.40
N ARG A 18 35.34 15.77 -25.96
CA ARG A 18 34.06 15.30 -26.51
C ARG A 18 33.07 15.13 -25.35
N HIS A 19 32.21 16.13 -25.16
CA HIS A 19 31.04 16.00 -24.31
C HIS A 19 30.14 14.91 -24.87
N THR A 20 30.29 13.69 -24.36
CA THR A 20 29.37 12.59 -24.61
C THR A 20 28.00 13.05 -24.11
N LEU A 21 27.03 13.17 -25.02
CA LEU A 21 25.65 13.45 -24.63
C LEU A 21 25.15 12.30 -23.78
N GLN A 22 25.18 12.50 -22.46
CA GLN A 22 24.73 11.53 -21.48
C GLN A 22 23.27 11.23 -21.76
N SER A 23 22.97 9.98 -22.10
CA SER A 23 21.62 9.58 -22.53
C SER A 23 20.62 9.92 -21.44
N ALA A 24 19.69 10.82 -21.75
CA ALA A 24 18.63 11.20 -20.83
C ALA A 24 17.88 9.92 -20.39
N ALA A 25 17.77 9.72 -19.08
CA ALA A 25 17.00 8.61 -18.53
C ALA A 25 15.59 8.62 -19.14
N PRO A 26 15.02 7.45 -19.50
CA PRO A 26 13.73 7.39 -20.17
C PRO A 26 12.69 8.15 -19.35
N ARG A 27 11.94 9.03 -20.01
CA ARG A 27 10.86 9.81 -19.37
C ARG A 27 9.94 8.85 -18.64
N ALA A 28 10.01 8.83 -17.30
CA ALA A 28 9.05 8.13 -16.48
C ALA A 28 7.66 8.68 -16.81
N ALA A 29 6.84 7.84 -17.45
CA ALA A 29 5.48 8.20 -17.86
C ALA A 29 4.69 8.69 -16.65
N MET A 30 3.87 9.71 -16.86
CA MET A 30 2.97 10.18 -15.82
C MET A 30 1.87 9.13 -15.65
N GLU A 31 1.66 8.65 -14.42
CA GLU A 31 0.58 7.70 -14.14
C GLU A 31 -0.77 8.36 -14.46
N ARG A 32 -1.72 7.53 -14.89
CA ARG A 32 -3.01 8.01 -15.42
C ARG A 32 -3.89 8.51 -14.27
N LEU A 33 -4.61 9.61 -14.51
CA LEU A 33 -5.73 10.05 -13.67
C LEU A 33 -6.85 8.99 -13.70
N VAL A 34 -7.38 8.58 -12.55
CA VAL A 34 -8.42 7.54 -12.46
C VAL A 34 -9.58 7.99 -11.59
N ARG A 35 -10.80 7.99 -12.17
CA ARG A 35 -12.05 8.15 -11.43
C ARG A 35 -12.37 6.86 -10.69
N VAL A 36 -12.37 6.90 -9.37
CA VAL A 36 -12.41 5.71 -8.51
C VAL A 36 -13.67 4.89 -8.74
N LYS A 37 -14.86 5.49 -8.62
CA LYS A 37 -16.14 4.79 -8.80
C LYS A 37 -16.32 4.28 -10.23
N THR A 38 -15.86 5.03 -11.24
CA THR A 38 -15.90 4.56 -12.64
C THR A 38 -15.02 3.33 -12.82
N TRP A 39 -13.79 3.33 -12.30
CA TRP A 39 -12.89 2.18 -12.38
C TRP A 39 -13.43 0.99 -11.58
N VAL A 40 -14.01 1.21 -10.40
CA VAL A 40 -14.65 0.15 -9.60
C VAL A 40 -15.90 -0.39 -10.32
N GLU A 41 -16.62 0.40 -11.11
CA GLU A 41 -17.72 -0.06 -11.97
C GLU A 41 -17.22 -0.93 -13.12
N GLU A 42 -16.28 -0.41 -13.91
CA GLU A 42 -15.63 -1.12 -15.02
C GLU A 42 -14.99 -2.47 -14.60
N ASN A 43 -14.70 -2.63 -13.30
CA ASN A 43 -14.02 -3.80 -12.76
C ASN A 43 -14.85 -4.64 -11.77
N ARG A 44 -16.17 -4.41 -11.61
CA ARG A 44 -16.99 -5.12 -10.58
C ARG A 44 -16.85 -6.64 -10.57
N ALA A 45 -16.69 -7.27 -11.74
CA ALA A 45 -16.49 -8.72 -11.85
C ALA A 45 -15.21 -9.23 -11.13
N SER A 46 -14.20 -8.38 -10.90
CA SER A 46 -12.98 -8.73 -10.16
C SER A 46 -13.18 -8.76 -8.63
N PHE A 47 -14.25 -8.16 -8.11
CA PHE A 47 -14.54 -8.10 -6.66
C PHE A 47 -15.45 -9.24 -6.18
N LEU A 48 -15.77 -10.18 -7.07
CA LEU A 48 -16.52 -11.40 -6.78
C LEU A 48 -15.60 -12.63 -6.74
N PRO A 49 -16.01 -13.73 -6.07
CA PRO A 49 -15.27 -14.99 -6.11
C PRO A 49 -15.09 -15.55 -7.54
N PRO A 50 -13.96 -16.21 -7.86
CA PRO A 50 -12.86 -16.56 -6.97
C PRO A 50 -11.79 -15.47 -6.81
N VAL A 51 -11.92 -14.32 -7.49
CA VAL A 51 -10.87 -13.30 -7.58
C VAL A 51 -10.89 -12.37 -6.36
N CYS A 52 -12.07 -11.84 -6.01
CA CYS A 52 -12.35 -10.94 -4.89
C CYS A 52 -11.50 -9.65 -4.75
N ASN A 53 -10.49 -9.41 -5.58
CA ASN A 53 -9.59 -8.25 -5.47
C ASN A 53 -9.06 -7.76 -6.82
N LYS A 54 -8.67 -6.49 -6.89
CA LYS A 54 -7.93 -5.94 -8.02
C LYS A 54 -7.02 -4.79 -7.60
N LEU A 55 -5.76 -4.86 -8.01
CA LEU A 55 -4.82 -3.75 -7.95
C LEU A 55 -5.20 -2.66 -8.98
N LEU A 56 -5.38 -1.44 -8.49
CA LEU A 56 -5.43 -0.21 -9.30
C LEU A 56 -3.99 0.25 -9.63
N HIS A 57 -3.10 0.22 -8.63
CA HIS A 57 -1.68 0.50 -8.81
C HIS A 57 -0.81 -0.51 -8.06
N GLN A 58 0.31 -0.90 -8.66
CA GLN A 58 1.29 -1.84 -8.08
C GLN A 58 2.71 -1.25 -8.25
N LYS A 59 3.09 -0.31 -7.38
CA LYS A 59 4.37 0.45 -7.45
C LYS A 59 5.09 0.41 -6.10
N GLN A 60 5.46 1.57 -5.54
CA GLN A 60 5.92 1.66 -4.15
C GLN A 60 4.74 1.62 -3.18
N LEU A 61 3.61 2.26 -3.49
CA LEU A 61 2.31 1.88 -2.95
C LEU A 61 1.70 0.76 -3.80
N LYS A 62 1.05 -0.20 -3.16
CA LYS A 62 0.05 -1.08 -3.77
C LYS A 62 -1.32 -0.52 -3.35
N ILE A 63 -2.14 -0.15 -4.33
CA ILE A 63 -3.47 0.41 -4.12
C ILE A 63 -4.44 -0.57 -4.76
N MET A 64 -5.31 -1.20 -3.96
CA MET A 64 -6.22 -2.24 -4.42
C MET A 64 -7.63 -2.07 -3.90
N PHE A 65 -8.60 -2.60 -4.65
CA PHE A 65 -9.99 -2.70 -4.23
C PHE A 65 -10.35 -4.18 -4.05
N VAL A 66 -11.08 -4.49 -2.98
CA VAL A 66 -11.32 -5.85 -2.51
C VAL A 66 -12.78 -5.99 -2.07
N GLY A 67 -13.49 -6.97 -2.65
CA GLY A 67 -14.87 -7.29 -2.32
C GLY A 67 -15.05 -8.67 -1.71
N GLY A 68 -16.19 -9.29 -1.99
CA GLY A 68 -16.55 -10.57 -1.40
C GLY A 68 -17.81 -11.22 -2.02
N PRO A 69 -18.30 -12.33 -1.42
CA PRO A 69 -17.91 -12.83 -0.10
C PRO A 69 -16.52 -13.49 -0.09
N ASN A 70 -15.72 -13.16 0.92
CA ASN A 70 -14.43 -13.79 1.20
C ASN A 70 -14.21 -13.84 2.71
N THR A 71 -14.33 -15.02 3.30
CA THR A 71 -14.13 -15.27 4.74
C THR A 71 -13.06 -16.33 4.93
N ARG A 72 -12.07 -16.04 5.78
CA ARG A 72 -10.81 -16.81 5.87
C ARG A 72 -10.35 -16.99 7.31
N LYS A 73 -9.49 -17.98 7.56
CA LYS A 73 -8.98 -18.33 8.90
C LYS A 73 -7.49 -18.02 9.11
N ASP A 74 -6.78 -17.72 8.03
CA ASP A 74 -5.41 -17.26 8.06
C ASP A 74 -5.33 -15.80 8.50
N TYR A 75 -4.37 -15.54 9.35
CA TYR A 75 -3.93 -14.21 9.75
C TYR A 75 -2.65 -13.88 8.99
N HIS A 76 -2.67 -12.80 8.23
CA HIS A 76 -1.49 -12.20 7.61
C HIS A 76 -0.81 -11.27 8.62
N ILE A 77 0.51 -11.15 8.48
CA ILE A 77 1.40 -10.35 9.33
C ILE A 77 2.42 -9.71 8.39
N GLU A 78 2.55 -8.39 8.40
CA GLU A 78 3.61 -7.69 7.67
C GLU A 78 4.28 -6.62 8.52
N GLU A 79 5.37 -6.05 7.99
CA GLU A 79 6.13 -4.97 8.63
C GLU A 79 5.79 -3.56 8.12
N GLY A 80 4.89 -3.41 7.16
CA GLY A 80 4.25 -2.15 6.81
C GLY A 80 2.94 -1.93 7.58
N GLU A 81 2.32 -0.78 7.38
CA GLU A 81 0.96 -0.47 7.84
C GLU A 81 -0.04 -0.69 6.69
N GLU A 82 -1.30 -0.96 7.02
CA GLU A 82 -2.39 -1.12 6.03
C GLU A 82 -3.53 -0.13 6.29
N VAL A 83 -3.83 0.71 5.30
CA VAL A 83 -5.03 1.57 5.30
C VAL A 83 -6.21 0.77 4.75
N PHE A 84 -7.33 0.80 5.45
CA PHE A 84 -8.61 0.26 5.02
C PHE A 84 -9.64 1.38 4.91
N TYR A 85 -10.39 1.42 3.81
CA TYR A 85 -11.56 2.29 3.66
C TYR A 85 -12.69 1.55 2.95
N GLN A 86 -13.87 1.48 3.56
CA GLN A 86 -15.03 0.80 2.95
C GLN A 86 -15.81 1.76 2.05
N LEU A 87 -15.77 1.51 0.74
CA LEU A 87 -16.54 2.25 -0.25
C LEU A 87 -18.00 1.79 -0.29
N GLU A 88 -18.22 0.48 -0.23
CA GLU A 88 -19.54 -0.18 -0.30
C GLU A 88 -19.65 -1.31 0.72
N GLY A 89 -20.70 -1.25 1.55
CA GLY A 89 -20.99 -2.20 2.63
C GLY A 89 -19.91 -2.27 3.72
N ASP A 90 -20.09 -3.22 4.65
CA ASP A 90 -19.23 -3.37 5.82
C ASP A 90 -18.23 -4.52 5.65
N MET A 91 -17.16 -4.53 6.45
CA MET A 91 -16.26 -5.68 6.62
C MET A 91 -15.90 -5.89 8.09
N VAL A 92 -15.33 -7.05 8.41
CA VAL A 92 -14.75 -7.33 9.72
C VAL A 92 -13.27 -7.67 9.55
N LEU A 93 -12.39 -6.87 10.13
CA LEU A 93 -10.98 -7.19 10.25
C LEU A 93 -10.75 -7.85 11.62
N ARG A 94 -10.52 -9.17 11.63
CA ARG A 94 -10.13 -9.85 12.87
C ARG A 94 -8.68 -9.55 13.15
N VAL A 95 -8.32 -9.13 14.36
CA VAL A 95 -6.93 -8.85 14.75
C VAL A 95 -6.54 -9.64 16.00
N LEU A 96 -5.25 -9.93 16.15
CA LEU A 96 -4.67 -10.40 17.40
C LEU A 96 -4.07 -9.22 18.18
N GLU A 97 -4.93 -8.39 18.77
CA GLU A 97 -4.50 -7.24 19.57
C GLU A 97 -3.98 -7.72 20.94
N ARG A 98 -2.69 -7.45 21.23
CA ARG A 98 -2.07 -7.72 22.54
C ARG A 98 -2.31 -9.16 23.05
N GLY A 99 -2.25 -10.14 22.15
CA GLY A 99 -2.48 -11.55 22.48
C GLY A 99 -3.94 -11.92 22.73
N LYS A 100 -4.90 -11.19 22.14
CA LYS A 100 -6.34 -11.51 22.19
C LYS A 100 -6.98 -11.32 20.81
N HIS A 101 -7.88 -12.22 20.44
CA HIS A 101 -8.69 -12.05 19.24
C HIS A 101 -9.71 -10.91 19.45
N ARG A 102 -9.80 -10.01 18.48
CA ARG A 102 -10.76 -8.90 18.44
C ARG A 102 -11.27 -8.76 17.00
N ASP A 103 -12.59 -8.69 16.83
CA ASP A 103 -13.22 -8.40 15.54
C ASP A 103 -13.44 -6.88 15.43
N VAL A 104 -12.72 -6.21 14.52
CA VAL A 104 -12.86 -4.78 14.22
C VAL A 104 -13.85 -4.63 13.07
N ILE A 105 -15.03 -4.07 13.35
CA ILE A 105 -16.06 -3.82 12.33
C ILE A 105 -15.73 -2.48 11.66
N ILE A 106 -15.44 -2.51 10.36
CA ILE A 106 -15.22 -1.32 9.52
C ILE A 106 -16.45 -1.19 8.62
N ARG A 107 -17.27 -0.16 8.83
CA ARG A 107 -18.52 0.06 8.09
C ARG A 107 -18.32 0.88 6.83
N GLN A 108 -19.30 0.87 5.93
CA GLN A 108 -19.33 1.76 4.77
C GLN A 108 -19.09 3.23 5.16
N GLY A 109 -18.10 3.88 4.53
CA GLY A 109 -17.68 5.25 4.82
C GLY A 109 -16.72 5.40 6.01
N GLU A 110 -16.38 4.33 6.73
CA GLU A 110 -15.35 4.33 7.76
C GLU A 110 -13.95 4.09 7.15
N ILE A 111 -12.97 4.83 7.66
CA ILE A 111 -11.53 4.65 7.41
C ILE A 111 -10.85 4.13 8.68
N PHE A 112 -9.82 3.29 8.51
CA PHE A 112 -9.09 2.64 9.58
C PHE A 112 -7.64 2.37 9.16
N LEU A 113 -6.69 2.50 10.10
CA LEU A 113 -5.27 2.22 9.88
C LEU A 113 -4.77 1.12 10.82
N LEU A 114 -4.31 0.01 10.23
CA LEU A 114 -3.69 -1.09 10.95
C LEU A 114 -2.20 -0.78 11.24
N PRO A 115 -1.76 -0.78 12.52
CA PRO A 115 -0.34 -0.67 12.84
C PRO A 115 0.45 -1.87 12.32
N ALA A 116 1.71 -1.64 11.94
CA ALA A 116 2.61 -2.70 11.52
C ALA A 116 2.74 -3.84 12.55
N ARG A 117 2.97 -5.06 12.04
CA ARG A 117 3.17 -6.31 12.81
C ARG A 117 1.98 -6.75 13.68
N VAL A 118 0.77 -6.23 13.42
CA VAL A 118 -0.49 -6.79 13.98
C VAL A 118 -0.95 -7.96 13.11
N PRO A 119 -1.08 -9.19 13.65
CA PRO A 119 -1.70 -10.28 12.91
C PRO A 119 -3.16 -9.97 12.65
N HIS A 120 -3.60 -10.06 11.40
CA HIS A 120 -4.95 -9.68 11.00
C HIS A 120 -5.55 -10.65 9.94
N SER A 121 -6.88 -10.81 9.93
CA SER A 121 -7.60 -11.72 9.05
C SER A 121 -8.89 -11.05 8.52
N PRO A 122 -8.88 -10.51 7.29
CA PRO A 122 -10.01 -9.74 6.75
C PRO A 122 -11.16 -10.67 6.30
N GLN A 123 -12.37 -10.35 6.76
CA GLN A 123 -13.63 -11.00 6.42
C GLN A 123 -14.49 -10.01 5.65
N ARG A 124 -14.84 -10.34 4.40
CA ARG A 124 -15.61 -9.48 3.49
C ARG A 124 -16.90 -10.17 3.07
N PHE A 125 -18.00 -9.42 3.04
CA PHE A 125 -19.34 -9.95 2.73
C PHE A 125 -19.67 -9.80 1.24
N ALA A 126 -20.77 -10.42 0.79
CA ALA A 126 -21.25 -10.26 -0.58
C ALA A 126 -21.67 -8.81 -0.85
N ASN A 127 -21.49 -8.33 -2.08
CA ASN A 127 -21.83 -6.97 -2.52
C ASN A 127 -21.12 -5.87 -1.70
N THR A 128 -19.86 -6.11 -1.32
CA THR A 128 -19.00 -5.13 -0.64
C THR A 128 -17.82 -4.73 -1.53
N VAL A 129 -17.30 -3.51 -1.33
CA VAL A 129 -16.04 -3.04 -1.92
C VAL A 129 -15.29 -2.21 -0.87
N GLY A 130 -14.07 -2.61 -0.53
CA GLY A 130 -13.14 -1.82 0.28
C GLY A 130 -11.87 -1.50 -0.49
N LEU A 131 -11.37 -0.28 -0.33
CA LEU A 131 -10.01 0.12 -0.65
C LEU A 131 -9.07 -0.45 0.43
N VAL A 132 -7.92 -0.99 -0.02
CA VAL A 132 -6.76 -1.28 0.81
C VAL A 132 -5.53 -0.62 0.20
N ILE A 133 -4.73 0.04 1.04
CA ILE A 133 -3.43 0.61 0.65
C ILE A 133 -2.34 0.06 1.57
N GLU A 134 -1.32 -0.51 0.96
CA GLU A 134 -0.10 -1.01 1.60
C GLU A 134 1.13 -0.56 0.77
N ARG A 135 2.33 -0.73 1.31
CA ARG A 135 3.59 -0.41 0.60
C ARG A 135 4.36 -1.64 0.15
N LYS A 136 5.21 -1.48 -0.85
CA LYS A 136 6.23 -2.45 -1.20
C LYS A 136 7.17 -2.67 0.00
N ARG A 137 7.46 -3.94 0.29
CA ARG A 137 8.42 -4.35 1.32
C ARG A 137 9.85 -3.89 0.99
N LEU A 138 10.62 -3.59 2.03
CA LEU A 138 12.08 -3.55 1.96
C LEU A 138 12.63 -4.97 1.75
N LYS A 139 13.85 -5.08 1.21
CA LYS A 139 14.53 -6.39 1.01
C LYS A 139 14.86 -7.15 2.31
N THR A 140 14.67 -6.52 3.46
CA THR A 140 14.90 -7.07 4.79
C THR A 140 13.61 -7.42 5.53
N GLU A 141 12.44 -7.06 4.98
CA GLU A 141 11.14 -7.27 5.63
C GLU A 141 10.54 -8.61 5.22
N LEU A 142 9.90 -9.29 6.17
CA LEU A 142 9.21 -10.55 5.96
C LEU A 142 7.70 -10.38 6.16
N ASP A 143 6.94 -11.16 5.40
CA ASP A 143 5.53 -11.41 5.63
C ASP A 143 5.37 -12.77 6.29
N GLY A 144 4.37 -12.88 7.16
CA GLY A 144 3.95 -14.11 7.81
C GLY A 144 2.50 -14.44 7.45
N LEU A 145 2.21 -15.72 7.22
CA LEU A 145 0.86 -16.24 7.19
C LEU A 145 0.70 -17.28 8.29
N ARG A 146 -0.26 -17.10 9.20
CA ARG A 146 -0.51 -17.98 10.35
C ARG A 146 -1.94 -18.48 10.37
N TYR A 147 -2.12 -19.75 10.74
CA TYR A 147 -3.40 -20.28 11.21
C TYR A 147 -3.30 -20.58 12.71
N TYR A 148 -4.41 -20.45 13.43
CA TYR A 148 -4.50 -20.68 14.87
C TYR A 148 -5.35 -21.90 15.22
N VAL A 149 -5.17 -22.46 16.42
CA VAL A 149 -5.91 -23.63 16.90
C VAL A 149 -7.32 -23.20 17.35
N GLY A 150 -8.25 -23.19 16.39
CA GLY A 150 -9.61 -22.71 16.62
C GLY A 150 -9.63 -21.20 16.88
N ASP A 151 -10.17 -20.80 18.03
CA ASP A 151 -10.20 -19.41 18.51
C ASP A 151 -9.21 -19.17 19.66
N THR A 152 -8.23 -20.07 19.85
CA THR A 152 -7.09 -19.85 20.78
C THR A 152 -5.95 -19.10 20.07
N THR A 153 -5.02 -18.56 20.85
CA THR A 153 -3.83 -17.87 20.33
C THR A 153 -2.67 -18.81 19.98
N ASP A 154 -2.88 -20.14 20.05
CA ASP A 154 -1.86 -21.13 19.75
C ASP A 154 -1.70 -21.29 18.23
N VAL A 155 -0.47 -21.17 17.71
CA VAL A 155 -0.20 -21.25 16.27
C VAL A 155 -0.37 -22.71 15.81
N LEU A 156 -1.29 -22.96 14.89
CA LEU A 156 -1.52 -24.26 14.26
C LEU A 156 -0.52 -24.53 13.13
N PHE A 157 -0.29 -23.51 12.29
CA PHE A 157 0.61 -23.54 11.13
C PHE A 157 1.13 -22.13 10.88
N GLU A 158 2.37 -22.00 10.41
CA GLU A 158 2.90 -20.73 9.94
C GLU A 158 3.83 -20.86 8.74
N LYS A 159 3.88 -19.81 7.92
CA LYS A 159 4.85 -19.64 6.84
C LYS A 159 5.36 -18.21 6.82
N TRP A 160 6.67 -18.04 6.69
CA TRP A 160 7.33 -16.73 6.57
C TRP A 160 8.02 -16.62 5.21
N PHE A 161 7.89 -15.48 4.54
CA PHE A 161 8.34 -15.28 3.17
C PHE A 161 8.64 -13.80 2.87
N TYR A 162 9.50 -13.53 1.89
CA TYR A 162 9.68 -12.18 1.35
C TYR A 162 8.54 -11.90 0.35
N CYS A 163 7.68 -10.90 0.62
CA CYS A 163 6.60 -10.53 -0.29
C CYS A 163 7.07 -9.58 -1.40
N GLU A 164 7.06 -10.08 -2.64
CA GLU A 164 7.13 -9.26 -3.85
C GLU A 164 5.73 -9.02 -4.43
N ASP A 165 4.88 -10.06 -4.47
CA ASP A 165 3.50 -10.03 -4.93
C ASP A 165 2.61 -10.90 -4.01
N LEU A 166 1.79 -10.25 -3.18
CA LEU A 166 1.05 -10.92 -2.11
C LEU A 166 -0.02 -11.88 -2.66
N GLY A 167 -0.72 -11.49 -3.72
CA GLY A 167 -1.81 -12.29 -4.31
C GLY A 167 -1.32 -13.62 -4.89
N THR A 168 -0.21 -13.59 -5.63
CA THR A 168 0.38 -14.80 -6.23
C THR A 168 1.12 -15.66 -5.21
N GLN A 169 1.74 -15.08 -4.18
CA GLN A 169 2.50 -15.84 -3.17
C GLN A 169 1.62 -16.45 -2.07
N LEU A 170 0.46 -15.86 -1.72
CA LEU A 170 -0.43 -16.43 -0.71
C LEU A 170 -1.12 -17.72 -1.17
N ALA A 171 -1.55 -17.81 -2.43
CA ALA A 171 -2.28 -18.97 -2.95
C ALA A 171 -1.57 -20.33 -2.73
N PRO A 172 -0.27 -20.53 -3.06
CA PRO A 172 0.42 -21.78 -2.78
C PRO A 172 0.63 -22.04 -1.28
N ILE A 173 0.79 -21.00 -0.45
CA ILE A 173 0.95 -21.15 1.01
C ILE A 173 -0.38 -21.62 1.66
N ILE A 174 -1.50 -21.06 1.19
CA ILE A 174 -2.85 -21.47 1.61
C ILE A 174 -3.11 -22.93 1.18
N GLN A 175 -2.69 -23.32 -0.03
CA GLN A 175 -2.78 -24.71 -0.48
C GLN A 175 -1.85 -25.66 0.30
N GLU A 176 -0.66 -25.21 0.69
CA GLU A 176 0.24 -25.97 1.57
C GLU A 176 -0.41 -26.23 2.94
N PHE A 177 -1.04 -25.23 3.55
CA PHE A 177 -1.80 -25.41 4.78
C PHE A 177 -2.95 -26.43 4.60
N PHE A 178 -3.79 -26.28 3.58
CA PHE A 178 -4.94 -27.18 3.41
C PHE A 178 -4.53 -28.64 3.12
N SER A 179 -3.33 -28.85 2.56
CA SER A 179 -2.71 -30.17 2.36
C SER A 179 -1.90 -30.69 3.57
N SER A 180 -1.82 -29.94 4.68
CA SER A 180 -0.97 -30.27 5.83
C SER A 180 -1.61 -31.23 6.85
N GLU A 181 -0.77 -31.94 7.59
CA GLU A 181 -1.20 -32.74 8.75
C GLU A 181 -1.82 -31.88 9.85
N GLN A 182 -1.39 -30.63 10.00
CA GLN A 182 -1.95 -29.67 10.95
C GLN A 182 -3.40 -29.32 10.60
N HIS A 183 -3.71 -29.07 9.32
CA HIS A 183 -5.09 -28.93 8.86
C HIS A 183 -5.89 -30.23 9.03
N ARG A 184 -5.30 -31.38 8.67
CA ARG A 184 -5.97 -32.70 8.78
C ARG A 184 -6.31 -33.10 10.23
N THR A 185 -5.52 -32.67 11.20
CA THR A 185 -5.63 -33.10 12.61
C THR A 185 -6.15 -32.01 13.56
N GLY A 186 -6.11 -30.74 13.16
CA GLY A 186 -6.37 -29.60 14.04
C GLY A 186 -5.32 -29.40 15.13
N LYS A 187 -4.13 -30.01 15.02
CA LYS A 187 -3.06 -29.97 16.04
C LYS A 187 -1.77 -29.35 15.48
N PRO A 188 -1.07 -28.53 16.27
CA PRO A 188 0.23 -27.98 15.88
C PRO A 188 1.29 -29.07 15.82
N ASN A 189 2.32 -28.85 15.00
CA ASN A 189 3.55 -29.64 15.01
C ASN A 189 4.70 -28.77 15.56
N PRO A 190 5.15 -28.98 16.82
CA PRO A 190 6.18 -28.15 17.44
C PRO A 190 7.51 -28.09 16.67
N ASP A 191 7.87 -29.13 15.92
CA ASP A 191 9.11 -29.19 15.14
C ASP A 191 9.05 -28.36 13.84
N GLN A 192 7.87 -27.84 13.49
CA GLN A 192 7.64 -27.01 12.29
C GLN A 192 7.26 -25.55 12.62
N LEU A 193 7.09 -25.21 13.90
CA LEU A 193 6.83 -23.83 14.34
C LEU A 193 8.14 -23.12 14.68
N LEU A 194 8.18 -21.81 14.50
CA LEU A 194 9.29 -21.01 15.01
C LEU A 194 9.14 -20.80 16.51
N LYS A 195 10.25 -20.89 17.25
CA LYS A 195 10.28 -20.60 18.70
C LYS A 195 9.88 -19.15 18.99
N GLU A 196 10.29 -18.23 18.12
CA GLU A 196 9.99 -16.81 18.14
C GLU A 196 9.76 -16.35 16.68
N PRO A 197 8.85 -15.39 16.43
CA PRO A 197 8.65 -14.82 15.10
C PRO A 197 9.91 -14.05 14.64
N PRO A 198 10.13 -13.85 13.31
CA PRO A 198 11.31 -13.13 12.79
C PRO A 198 11.43 -11.67 13.27
N PHE A 199 10.34 -11.10 13.76
CA PHE A 199 10.27 -9.81 14.46
C PHE A 199 9.20 -9.87 15.57
N PRO A 200 9.32 -9.07 16.64
CA PRO A 200 8.27 -8.95 17.66
C PRO A 200 6.92 -8.52 17.05
N LEU A 201 5.85 -9.21 17.43
CA LEU A 201 4.48 -8.81 17.06
C LEU A 201 4.06 -7.55 17.81
N SER A 202 3.11 -6.82 17.24
CA SER A 202 2.68 -5.53 17.77
C SER A 202 1.99 -5.64 19.13
N THR A 203 2.48 -4.87 20.09
CA THR A 203 1.92 -4.65 21.43
C THR A 203 0.99 -3.42 21.50
N ARG A 204 0.84 -2.69 20.40
CA ARG A 204 0.07 -1.44 20.32
C ARG A 204 -1.43 -1.67 20.51
N SER A 205 -2.13 -0.61 20.89
CA SER A 205 -3.59 -0.54 20.73
C SER A 205 -3.95 -0.56 19.24
N VAL A 206 -5.04 -1.26 18.90
CA VAL A 206 -5.72 -1.08 17.61
C VAL A 206 -6.81 -0.04 17.79
N MET A 207 -6.85 0.97 16.91
CA MET A 207 -7.81 2.07 16.96
C MET A 207 -9.23 1.60 16.61
N GLU A 208 -10.25 2.39 16.95
CA GLU A 208 -11.56 2.23 16.31
C GLU A 208 -11.52 2.83 14.89
N PRO A 209 -12.21 2.24 13.90
CA PRO A 209 -12.52 2.90 12.64
C PRO A 209 -13.33 4.18 12.85
N MET A 210 -13.20 5.14 11.94
CA MET A 210 -13.92 6.42 12.03
C MET A 210 -14.57 6.80 10.70
N SER A 211 -15.78 7.37 10.74
CA SER A 211 -16.44 7.90 9.54
C SER A 211 -15.59 9.03 8.93
N LEU A 212 -15.15 8.84 7.68
CA LEU A 212 -14.34 9.81 6.95
C LEU A 212 -15.12 11.11 6.70
N GLU A 213 -16.41 10.99 6.38
CA GLU A 213 -17.32 12.13 6.18
C GLU A 213 -17.47 12.95 7.48
N ALA A 214 -17.80 12.31 8.60
CA ALA A 214 -17.94 13.01 9.89
C ALA A 214 -16.62 13.63 10.39
N TRP A 215 -15.47 13.02 10.07
CA TRP A 215 -14.16 13.59 10.39
C TRP A 215 -13.87 14.84 9.54
N LEU A 216 -14.14 14.79 8.23
CA LEU A 216 -13.97 15.94 7.33
C LEU A 216 -14.91 17.10 7.69
N ASP A 217 -16.16 16.81 8.02
CA ASP A 217 -17.14 17.79 8.50
C ASP A 217 -16.74 18.39 9.85
N GLY A 218 -16.17 17.59 10.77
CA GLY A 218 -15.64 18.08 12.03
C GLY A 218 -14.54 19.14 11.85
N HIS A 219 -13.65 18.93 10.88
CA HIS A 219 -12.47 19.77 10.63
C HIS A 219 -12.64 20.77 9.47
N HIS A 220 -13.84 20.92 8.90
CA HIS A 220 -14.06 21.69 7.67
C HIS A 220 -13.46 23.11 7.69
N ARG A 221 -13.49 23.79 8.83
CA ARG A 221 -12.99 25.18 8.98
C ARG A 221 -11.48 25.27 8.81
N GLU A 222 -10.74 24.30 9.34
CA GLU A 222 -9.28 24.27 9.29
C GLU A 222 -8.80 23.85 7.91
N LEU A 223 -9.46 22.85 7.31
CA LEU A 223 -9.24 22.43 5.93
C LEU A 223 -9.50 23.57 4.92
N GLN A 224 -10.58 24.34 5.11
CA GLN A 224 -10.90 25.51 4.28
C GLN A 224 -10.05 26.75 4.59
N ALA A 225 -9.45 26.86 5.79
CA ALA A 225 -8.37 27.82 6.07
C ALA A 225 -7.05 27.43 5.38
N GLY A 226 -6.98 26.25 4.75
CA GLY A 226 -5.84 25.77 4.00
C GLY A 226 -4.91 24.86 4.79
N THR A 227 -5.17 24.62 6.08
CA THR A 227 -4.34 23.78 6.98
C THR A 227 -4.46 22.30 6.59
N PRO A 228 -3.36 21.61 6.24
CA PRO A 228 -3.36 20.15 6.14
C PRO A 228 -3.46 19.52 7.53
N LEU A 229 -4.24 18.45 7.66
CA LEU A 229 -4.45 17.71 8.92
C LEU A 229 -4.24 16.21 8.67
N SER A 230 -3.48 15.55 9.53
CA SER A 230 -3.29 14.09 9.49
C SER A 230 -4.45 13.40 10.20
N LEU A 231 -5.10 12.43 9.53
CA LEU A 231 -6.24 11.69 10.07
C LEU A 231 -5.85 10.80 11.27
N PHE A 232 -4.62 10.29 11.29
CA PHE A 232 -4.13 9.34 12.32
C PHE A 232 -3.06 9.95 13.25
N GLY A 233 -2.63 11.19 12.98
CA GLY A 233 -1.56 11.89 13.70
C GLY A 233 -0.18 11.23 13.54
N ASP A 234 0.81 11.73 14.28
CA ASP A 234 2.22 11.35 14.11
C ASP A 234 2.58 9.96 14.66
N THR A 235 1.61 9.26 15.27
CA THR A 235 1.82 7.94 15.90
C THR A 235 1.95 6.80 14.89
N TYR A 236 1.71 7.07 13.60
CA TYR A 236 1.77 6.12 12.50
C TYR A 236 2.87 6.49 11.48
N GLU A 237 3.11 5.62 10.51
CA GLU A 237 4.02 5.81 9.39
C GLU A 237 3.30 6.44 8.18
N THR A 238 1.99 6.19 8.07
CA THR A 238 1.11 6.68 7.02
C THR A 238 0.68 8.13 7.25
N GLN A 239 0.83 9.00 6.24
CA GLN A 239 0.40 10.41 6.26
C GLN A 239 -0.66 10.72 5.20
N GLU A 240 -1.59 11.64 5.53
CA GLU A 240 -2.75 11.98 4.68
C GLU A 240 -3.10 13.48 4.66
N GLY A 241 -3.90 13.94 3.66
CA GLY A 241 -4.36 15.34 3.53
C GLY A 241 -4.90 15.72 2.12
N SER A 242 -5.47 16.92 1.93
CA SER A 242 -6.25 17.30 0.72
C SER A 242 -5.51 18.19 -0.31
N SER A 243 -5.45 17.85 -1.62
CA SER A 243 -4.63 18.59 -2.62
C SER A 243 -4.96 18.39 -4.13
N VAL A 244 -4.66 19.39 -5.00
CA VAL A 244 -4.79 19.41 -6.48
C VAL A 244 -3.40 19.55 -7.15
N VAL A 245 -3.12 18.75 -8.20
CA VAL A 245 -1.73 18.43 -8.61
C VAL A 245 -1.25 19.10 -9.90
N THR A 246 -0.13 19.83 -9.84
CA THR A 246 0.66 20.24 -11.01
C THR A 246 1.96 19.45 -11.07
N ILE A 247 2.19 18.66 -12.13
CA ILE A 247 3.36 17.77 -12.27
C ILE A 247 4.25 18.24 -13.41
N ARG A 248 5.54 18.51 -13.14
CA ARG A 248 6.57 18.81 -14.16
C ARG A 248 6.16 19.89 -15.20
N GLY A 249 5.37 20.88 -14.79
CA GLY A 249 4.86 21.96 -15.67
C GLY A 249 3.60 21.61 -16.48
N GLN A 250 3.00 20.44 -16.26
CA GLN A 250 1.65 20.11 -16.73
C GLN A 250 0.66 20.23 -15.56
N HIS A 251 -0.37 21.05 -15.74
CA HIS A 251 -1.48 21.16 -14.79
C HIS A 251 -2.46 20.01 -15.00
N LEU A 252 -2.74 19.24 -13.95
CA LEU A 252 -3.79 18.22 -13.95
C LEU A 252 -4.94 18.71 -13.07
N SER A 253 -6.10 18.97 -13.69
CA SER A 253 -7.32 19.21 -12.93
C SER A 253 -7.86 17.88 -12.42
N LEU A 254 -7.96 17.72 -11.10
CA LEU A 254 -8.70 16.63 -10.47
C LEU A 254 -10.12 17.12 -10.19
N THR A 255 -11.11 16.37 -10.68
CA THR A 255 -12.53 16.59 -10.35
C THR A 255 -12.92 15.71 -9.15
N PRO A 256 -14.12 15.89 -8.56
CA PRO A 256 -14.59 14.95 -7.55
C PRO A 256 -14.55 13.50 -8.07
N ASP A 257 -14.09 12.60 -7.21
CA ASP A 257 -13.84 11.17 -7.47
C ASP A 257 -12.57 10.83 -8.27
N ASP A 258 -11.79 11.82 -8.76
CA ASP A 258 -10.48 11.56 -9.37
C ASP A 258 -9.40 11.22 -8.33
N SER A 259 -8.52 10.29 -8.70
CA SER A 259 -7.32 9.88 -7.98
C SER A 259 -6.09 9.92 -8.89
N LEU A 260 -4.90 10.14 -8.32
CA LEU A 260 -3.64 10.20 -9.05
C LEU A 260 -2.49 9.67 -8.19
N LEU A 261 -1.83 8.60 -8.63
CA LEU A 261 -0.57 8.16 -8.04
C LEU A 261 0.58 9.06 -8.51
N VAL A 262 1.23 9.76 -7.59
CA VAL A 262 2.46 10.51 -7.88
C VAL A 262 3.68 9.60 -7.65
N PRO A 263 4.49 9.28 -8.67
CA PRO A 263 5.64 8.37 -8.49
C PRO A 263 6.75 8.99 -7.65
N ALA A 264 7.36 8.21 -6.75
CA ALA A 264 8.46 8.64 -5.88
C ALA A 264 9.58 9.37 -6.63
N GLY A 265 10.09 10.45 -6.05
CA GLY A 265 11.08 11.34 -6.68
C GLY A 265 10.50 12.30 -7.74
N THR A 266 9.19 12.28 -8.00
CA THR A 266 8.55 13.28 -8.87
C THR A 266 8.30 14.59 -8.11
N VAL A 267 8.94 15.67 -8.56
CA VAL A 267 8.61 17.03 -8.10
C VAL A 267 7.24 17.43 -8.65
N TYR A 268 6.34 17.82 -7.75
CA TYR A 268 5.02 18.37 -8.05
C TYR A 268 4.79 19.65 -7.24
N ALA A 269 3.95 20.54 -7.76
CA ALA A 269 3.44 21.72 -7.07
C ALA A 269 1.96 21.52 -6.76
N TRP A 270 1.48 22.15 -5.69
CA TRP A 270 0.24 21.74 -5.06
C TRP A 270 -0.64 22.91 -4.61
N GLU A 271 -1.88 22.90 -5.11
CA GLU A 271 -2.89 23.95 -4.92
C GLU A 271 -4.19 23.29 -4.43
N ARG A 272 -5.23 24.09 -4.13
CA ARG A 272 -6.57 23.59 -3.75
C ARG A 272 -7.65 24.49 -4.34
N GLY A 273 -8.75 23.88 -4.78
CA GLY A 273 -9.98 24.62 -5.06
C GLY A 273 -10.64 25.03 -3.73
N GLN A 274 -11.22 26.23 -3.67
CA GLN A 274 -12.04 26.60 -2.52
C GLN A 274 -13.23 25.64 -2.41
N GLY A 275 -13.52 25.14 -1.21
CA GLY A 275 -14.51 24.09 -0.97
C GLY A 275 -14.02 22.66 -1.23
N SER A 276 -12.80 22.44 -1.75
CA SER A 276 -12.31 21.08 -2.03
C SER A 276 -11.81 20.37 -0.77
N ALA A 277 -12.05 19.06 -0.69
CA ALA A 277 -11.35 18.10 0.15
C ALA A 277 -10.85 16.92 -0.71
N ALA A 278 -9.81 16.22 -0.25
CA ALA A 278 -9.21 15.06 -0.92
C ALA A 278 -8.32 14.29 0.07
N LEU A 279 -7.77 13.15 -0.36
CA LEU A 279 -6.85 12.33 0.43
C LEU A 279 -5.60 11.97 -0.40
N ALA A 280 -4.46 12.53 -0.03
CA ALA A 280 -3.15 11.95 -0.31
C ALA A 280 -2.91 10.81 0.69
N VAL A 281 -2.09 9.82 0.31
CA VAL A 281 -1.63 8.75 1.20
C VAL A 281 -0.16 8.51 0.92
N THR A 282 0.69 8.55 1.95
CA THR A 282 2.13 8.30 1.84
C THR A 282 2.57 7.31 2.90
N GLN A 283 3.27 6.25 2.50
CA GLN A 283 3.87 5.25 3.39
C GLN A 283 5.36 5.14 3.08
N ASP A 284 6.19 5.98 3.72
CA ASP A 284 7.64 5.96 3.54
C ASP A 284 8.29 4.99 4.55
N PRO A 285 8.98 3.91 4.12
CA PRO A 285 9.71 3.05 5.03
C PRO A 285 10.89 3.73 5.75
N ALA A 286 11.30 4.95 5.36
CA ALA A 286 12.23 5.76 6.15
C ALA A 286 11.57 6.39 7.39
N CYS A 287 10.23 6.52 7.41
CA CYS A 287 9.46 6.91 8.59
C CYS A 287 9.14 5.71 9.51
N LYS A 288 9.59 4.49 9.15
CA LYS A 288 9.28 3.26 9.87
C LYS A 288 9.65 3.36 11.35
N LYS A 289 8.67 3.12 12.23
CA LYS A 289 8.92 3.27 13.67
C LYS A 289 9.90 2.17 14.14
N PRO A 290 10.86 2.48 15.03
CA PRO A 290 11.54 1.44 15.80
C PRO A 290 10.53 0.64 16.61
N LEU A 291 10.92 -0.53 17.13
CA LEU A 291 10.05 -1.41 17.91
C LEU A 291 9.36 -0.64 19.04
N GLY A 292 8.03 -0.83 19.14
CA GLY A 292 7.14 -0.11 20.07
C GLY A 292 6.92 -0.80 21.41
#